data_AF-A0A392SAN8-F1
#
_entry.id   AF-A0A392SAN8-F1
#
_cell.length_a   1.000
_cell.length_b   1.000
_cell.length_c   1.000
_cell.angle_alpha   90.00
_cell.angle_beta   90.00
_cell.angle_gamma   90.00
#
_symmetry.space_group_name_H-M   'P 1'
#
loop_
_entity.id
_entity.type
_entity.pdbx_description
1 polymer ?
#
loop_
_entity_poly.entity_id
_entity_poly.type
_entity_poly.pdbx_seq_one_letter_code
_entity_poly.pdbx_strand_id
1 'polypeptide(L)'
;MRRDDGRCVGAATRTCNGSNDVNLAEATGLREVLRFVESNQLSNIIIELDAQSIVATSYARIFPRSNWGRILRNCSRVLDSLDNVSVS
;
A
#
# COMPACT_ATOMS: atom_id res chain seq x y z
N MET A 1 -1.43 17.08 -10.19
CA MET A 1 -1.81 17.71 -8.91
C MET A 1 -0.65 18.59 -8.45
N ARG A 2 -0.91 19.83 -8.06
CA ARG A 2 0.05 20.71 -7.38
C ARG A 2 -0.58 21.12 -6.06
N ARG A 3 0.22 21.18 -5.00
CA ARG A 3 -0.23 21.77 -3.73
C ARG A 3 -0.37 23.29 -3.90
N ASP A 4 -1.15 23.94 -3.05
CA ASP A 4 -1.35 25.41 -3.07
C ASP A 4 -0.03 26.20 -2.90
N ASP A 5 1.04 25.54 -2.44
CA ASP A 5 2.40 26.08 -2.32
C ASP A 5 3.26 25.95 -3.60
N GLY A 6 2.67 25.47 -4.70
CA GLY A 6 3.35 25.30 -5.99
C GLY A 6 4.24 24.06 -6.09
N ARG A 7 4.35 23.22 -5.05
CA ARG A 7 5.15 21.99 -5.08
C ARG A 7 4.48 20.90 -5.91
N CYS A 8 5.28 20.20 -6.70
CA CYS A 8 4.82 19.06 -7.51
C CYS A 8 4.59 17.83 -6.63
N VAL A 9 3.44 17.19 -6.81
CA VAL A 9 3.19 15.86 -6.24
C VAL A 9 3.78 14.83 -7.22
N GLY A 10 4.80 14.09 -6.79
CA GLY A 10 5.36 13.01 -7.60
C GLY A 10 4.42 11.81 -7.60
N ALA A 11 4.05 11.32 -8.78
CA ALA A 11 3.36 10.04 -8.94
C ALA A 11 4.41 9.01 -9.37
N ALA A 12 4.68 8.02 -8.52
CA ALA A 12 5.55 6.90 -8.84
C ALA A 12 4.70 5.72 -9.31
N THR A 13 4.81 5.37 -10.59
CA THR A 13 4.08 4.22 -11.17
C THR A 13 5.04 3.04 -11.33
N ARG A 14 4.71 1.88 -10.75
CA ARG A 14 5.46 0.63 -10.94
C ARG A 14 4.57 -0.41 -11.58
N THR A 15 4.96 -0.90 -12.76
CA THR A 15 4.25 -2.00 -13.45
C THR A 15 4.66 -3.33 -12.83
N CYS A 16 3.69 -4.09 -12.33
CA CYS A 16 3.88 -5.44 -11.80
C CYS A 16 3.25 -6.45 -12.76
N ASN A 17 3.93 -7.56 -13.06
CA ASN A 17 3.35 -8.64 -13.86
C ASN A 17 2.10 -9.22 -13.17
N GLY A 18 1.02 -9.35 -13.93
CA GLY A 18 -0.28 -9.78 -13.39
C GLY A 18 -0.24 -11.17 -12.75
N SER A 19 -0.89 -11.29 -11.59
CA SER A 19 -1.20 -12.57 -10.95
C SER A 19 -2.60 -13.01 -11.37
N ASN A 20 -2.86 -14.32 -11.47
CA ASN A 20 -4.22 -14.85 -11.65
C ASN A 20 -5.13 -14.58 -10.43
N ASP A 21 -4.55 -14.12 -9.31
CA ASP A 21 -5.28 -13.61 -8.16
C ASP A 21 -5.04 -12.09 -8.04
N VAL A 22 -6.05 -11.31 -8.43
CA VAL A 22 -6.02 -9.84 -8.39
C VAL A 22 -5.65 -9.35 -6.98
N ASN A 23 -6.19 -9.96 -5.92
CA ASN A 23 -5.88 -9.56 -4.55
C ASN A 23 -4.42 -9.84 -4.19
N LEU A 24 -3.84 -10.91 -4.74
CA LEU A 24 -2.43 -11.22 -4.54
C LEU A 24 -1.53 -10.21 -5.24
N ALA A 25 -1.90 -9.79 -6.46
CA ALA A 25 -1.18 -8.74 -7.17
C ALA A 25 -1.21 -7.42 -6.39
N GLU A 26 -2.40 -7.00 -5.94
CA GLU A 26 -2.61 -5.76 -5.19
C GLU A 26 -1.90 -5.77 -3.83
N ALA A 27 -2.03 -6.86 -3.06
CA ALA A 27 -1.31 -7.01 -1.79
C ALA A 27 0.22 -6.99 -1.99
N THR A 28 0.70 -7.54 -3.11
CA THR A 28 2.13 -7.50 -3.45
C THR A 28 2.57 -6.09 -3.85
N GLY A 29 1.76 -5.37 -4.63
CA GLY A 29 1.98 -3.96 -4.97
C GLY A 29 2.09 -3.10 -3.71
N LEU A 30 1.15 -3.23 -2.78
CA LEU A 30 1.19 -2.52 -1.49
C LEU A 30 2.48 -2.82 -0.72
N ARG A 31 2.91 -4.09 -0.65
CA ARG A 31 4.17 -4.46 0.02
C ARG A 31 5.38 -3.76 -0.61
N GLU A 32 5.43 -3.70 -1.93
CA GLU A 32 6.54 -3.05 -2.64
C GLU A 32 6.53 -1.53 -2.46
N VAL A 33 5.35 -0.90 -2.39
CA VAL A 33 5.22 0.52 -2.03
C VAL A 33 5.72 0.75 -0.60
N LEU A 34 5.33 -0.07 0.37
CA LEU A 34 5.80 0.08 1.75
C LEU A 34 7.31 -0.06 1.87
N ARG A 35 7.91 -1.04 1.18
CA ARG A 35 9.37 -1.17 1.09
C ARG A 35 10.03 0.07 0.50
N PHE A 36 9.42 0.66 -0.52
CA PHE A 36 9.91 1.89 -1.12
C PHE A 36 9.82 3.07 -0.14
N VAL A 37 8.73 3.20 0.60
CA VAL A 37 8.54 4.20 1.65
C VAL A 37 9.59 4.07 2.75
N GLU A 38 9.77 2.87 3.30
CA GLU A 38 10.80 2.59 4.31
C GLU A 38 12.21 2.90 3.79
N SER A 39 12.56 2.38 2.60
CA SER A 39 13.91 2.51 2.05
C SER A 39 14.30 3.95 1.73
N ASN A 40 13.31 4.81 1.46
CA ASN A 40 13.51 6.23 1.16
C ASN A 40 13.14 7.14 2.35
N GLN A 41 12.81 6.57 3.52
CA GLN A 41 12.43 7.31 4.74
C GLN A 41 11.33 8.34 4.48
N LEU A 42 10.36 7.99 3.64
CA LEU A 42 9.27 8.89 3.29
C LEU A 42 8.21 8.88 4.40
N SER A 43 7.60 10.03 4.65
CA SER A 43 6.54 10.21 5.65
C SER A 43 5.39 11.03 5.07
N ASN A 44 4.22 10.99 5.71
CA ASN A 44 3.02 11.71 5.26
C ASN A 44 2.55 11.28 3.85
N ILE A 45 2.45 9.96 3.64
CA ILE A 45 2.06 9.35 2.36
C ILE A 45 0.66 8.76 2.46
N ILE A 46 -0.15 9.01 1.42
CA ILE A 46 -1.40 8.31 1.18
C ILE A 46 -1.15 7.34 0.03
N ILE A 47 -1.40 6.06 0.26
CA ILE A 47 -1.30 5.00 -0.74
C ILE A 47 -2.73 4.71 -1.24
N GLU A 48 -3.02 5.08 -2.48
CA GLU A 48 -4.32 4.81 -3.12
C GLU A 48 -4.32 3.43 -3.80
N LEU A 49 -5.32 2.60 -3.51
CA LEU A 49 -5.50 1.29 -4.12
C LEU A 49 -6.92 1.14 -4.69
N ASP A 50 -7.04 0.79 -5.97
CA ASP A 50 -8.32 0.40 -6.60
C ASP A 50 -8.69 -1.06 -6.28
N ALA A 51 -8.55 -1.43 -5.00
CA ALA A 51 -8.69 -2.78 -4.51
C ALA A 51 -9.46 -2.78 -3.18
N GLN A 52 -10.78 -2.59 -3.27
CA GLN A 52 -11.66 -2.44 -2.10
C GLN A 52 -11.51 -3.58 -1.09
N SER A 53 -11.30 -4.82 -1.54
CA SER A 53 -11.03 -5.98 -0.67
C SER A 53 -9.77 -5.80 0.19
N ILE A 54 -8.70 -5.27 -0.39
CA ILE A 54 -7.43 -5.01 0.29
C ILE A 54 -7.60 -3.85 1.28
N VAL A 55 -8.22 -2.75 0.85
CA VAL A 55 -8.49 -1.57 1.68
C VAL A 55 -9.38 -1.94 2.88
N ALA A 56 -10.51 -2.61 2.64
CA ALA A 56 -11.41 -3.01 3.72
C ALA A 56 -10.73 -3.98 4.72
N THR A 57 -9.93 -4.91 4.22
CA THR A 57 -9.21 -5.88 5.06
C THR A 57 -8.11 -5.20 5.89
N SER A 58 -7.41 -4.21 5.34
CA SER A 58 -6.36 -3.47 6.05
C SER A 58 -6.96 -2.65 7.21
N TYR A 59 -8.11 -2.00 6.98
CA TYR A 59 -8.84 -1.27 8.02
C TYR A 59 -9.43 -2.19 9.09
N ALA A 60 -10.09 -3.28 8.68
CA ALA A 60 -10.73 -4.21 9.62
C ALA A 60 -9.72 -5.02 10.46
N ARG A 61 -8.46 -5.13 10.01
CA ARG A 61 -7.41 -5.97 10.63
C ARG A 61 -7.77 -7.46 10.74
N ILE A 62 -8.70 -7.94 9.91
CA ILE A 62 -9.15 -9.35 9.84
C ILE A 62 -8.62 -9.98 8.56
N PHE A 63 -7.47 -10.64 8.63
CA PHE A 63 -6.81 -11.18 7.44
C PHE A 63 -7.23 -12.63 7.14
N PRO A 64 -7.68 -12.94 5.91
CA PRO A 64 -8.03 -14.30 5.52
C PRO A 64 -6.79 -15.22 5.50
N ARG A 65 -7.02 -16.53 5.62
CA ARG A 65 -5.98 -17.57 5.51
C ARG A 65 -5.61 -17.85 4.04
N SER A 66 -5.35 -16.80 3.28
CA SER A 66 -4.90 -16.84 1.88
C SER A 66 -3.48 -16.28 1.76
N ASN A 67 -2.84 -16.48 0.59
CA ASN A 67 -1.52 -15.91 0.32
C ASN A 67 -1.53 -14.38 0.42
N TRP A 68 -2.51 -13.72 -0.18
CA TRP A 68 -2.64 -12.27 -0.12
C TRP A 68 -2.97 -11.78 1.30
N GLY A 69 -3.77 -12.53 2.08
CA GLY A 69 -4.06 -12.19 3.48
C GLY A 69 -2.81 -12.26 4.37
N ARG A 70 -1.91 -13.21 4.12
CA ARG A 70 -0.61 -13.28 4.81
C ARG A 70 0.30 -12.11 4.44
N ILE A 71 0.33 -11.71 3.17
CA ILE A 71 1.08 -10.52 2.73
C ILE A 71 0.52 -9.26 3.38
N LEU A 72 -0.80 -9.09 3.36
CA LEU A 72 -1.47 -7.91 3.89
C LEU A 72 -1.28 -7.77 5.40
N ARG A 73 -1.28 -8.89 6.15
CA ARG A 73 -0.92 -8.90 7.58
C ARG A 73 0.50 -8.40 7.84
N ASN A 74 1.45 -8.73 6.98
CA ASN A 74 2.82 -8.22 7.11
C ASN A 74 2.85 -6.72 6.78
N CYS A 75 2.15 -6.30 5.74
CA CYS A 75 2.03 -4.88 5.36
C CYS A 75 1.40 -4.06 6.49
N SER A 76 0.38 -4.59 7.17
CA SER A 76 -0.30 -3.89 8.25
C SER A 76 0.62 -3.60 9.43
N ARG A 77 1.55 -4.51 9.75
CA ARG A 77 2.56 -4.31 10.80
C ARG A 77 3.57 -3.22 10.43
N VAL A 78 3.97 -3.17 9.17
CA VAL A 78 4.87 -2.13 8.66
C VAL A 78 4.18 -0.78 8.67
N LEU A 79 2.91 -0.72 8.25
CA LEU A 79 2.08 0.48 8.34
C LEU A 79 1.97 1.00 9.78
N ASP A 80 1.82 0.12 10.76
CA ASP A 80 1.76 0.52 12.18
C ASP A 80 3.08 1.10 12.70
N SER A 81 4.21 0.76 12.06
CA SER A 81 5.53 1.31 12.40
C SER A 81 5.91 2.57 11.62
N LEU A 82 5.14 2.94 10.60
CA LEU A 82 5.40 4.11 9.77
C LEU A 82 4.53 5.29 10.22
N ASP A 83 5.18 6.41 10.56
CA ASP A 83 4.47 7.62 10.94
C ASP A 83 3.71 8.23 9.74
N ASN A 84 2.41 8.46 9.92
CA ASN A 84 1.53 9.14 8.97
C ASN A 84 1.49 8.49 7.56
N VAL A 85 1.47 7.16 7.47
CA VAL A 85 1.19 6.44 6.22
C VAL A 85 -0.19 5.79 6.30
N SER A 86 -1.06 6.11 5.33
CA SER A 86 -2.40 5.54 5.24
C SER A 86 -2.64 4.86 3.89
N VAL A 87 -3.59 3.92 3.87
CA VAL A 87 -4.05 3.23 2.67
C VAL A 87 -5.50 3.62 2.42
N SER A 88 -5.83 4.11 1.23
CA SER A 88 -7.18 4.55 0.84
C SER A 88 -7.62 3.94 -0.47
#